data_AF-A0A2F0AET4-F1
#
_entry.id   AF-A0A2F0AET4-F1
#
_cell.length_a   1.000
_cell.length_b   1.000
_cell.length_c   1.000
_cell.angle_alpha   90.00
_cell.angle_beta   90.00
_cell.angle_gamma   90.00
#
_symmetry.space_group_name_H-M   'P 1'
#
loop_
_entity.id
_entity.type
_entity.pdbx_description
1 polymer ?
#
loop_
_entity_poly.entity_id
_entity_poly.type
_entity_poly.pdbx_seq_one_letter_code
_entity_poly.pdbx_strand_id
1 'polypeptide(L)'
;MKNIFFQLILLVLLLSFIKAQTRYKEEIFSEVIKTEDVVYGNAPDIPFDGAFEWFTADIDLTMDIYEGDGDTLANRPVIIFMHSGGFFTGNNEADDMVALANLSAKMGYVAVSIAYRLNYNLFSTYSAERAIYRGLQDLSAAVRYLREHHSDYGIDYDNIFIWGSSAGAFSGIHLSYMEEDDRMESTFVNNFGWDPDLGCIDCSGNDFDHDRKPKAVIACWGGIFDLDWINEGDEIPVIMFHGKADSTVHFNEGYPFQNEFNLPWLYGSNLVYNKLDSLNVRSELHDPEGMPHEYWGTYAGDWLEDGPNEYFDIIKEDAYSFIYDILYPFQMEVVNDEYIKIESFELHQNYPNPFNPITSLNYDLPEDGLVNITIYDMMGRVVKTLVNGSQTAGFKSVQWNATNNINEPVSAGLYLYTIQAGEFIQTKKMVLLK
;
A
#
# COMPACT_ATOMS: atom_id res chain seq x y z
N MET A 1 14.66 48.13 15.50
CA MET A 1 14.80 46.88 16.29
C MET A 1 13.52 46.04 16.31
N LYS A 2 12.32 46.59 16.59
CA LYS A 2 11.06 45.81 16.56
C LYS A 2 10.71 45.16 15.20
N ASN A 3 10.98 45.83 14.07
CA ASN A 3 10.71 45.26 12.73
C ASN A 3 11.65 44.11 12.34
N ILE A 4 12.90 44.12 12.81
CA ILE A 4 13.87 43.05 12.52
C ILE A 4 13.51 41.79 13.31
N PHE A 5 13.04 41.95 14.55
CA PHE A 5 12.60 40.83 15.38
C PHE A 5 11.31 40.18 14.83
N PHE A 6 10.37 40.99 14.33
CA PHE A 6 9.16 40.49 13.68
C PHE A 6 9.45 39.79 12.35
N GLN A 7 10.38 40.32 11.54
CA GLN A 7 10.84 39.66 10.32
C GLN A 7 11.61 38.36 10.60
N LEU A 8 12.39 38.30 11.68
CA LEU A 8 13.05 37.05 12.10
C LEU A 8 12.03 36.01 12.56
N ILE A 9 11.00 36.39 13.32
CA ILE A 9 9.92 35.48 13.70
C ILE A 9 9.15 35.00 12.48
N LEU A 10 8.85 35.89 11.52
CA LEU A 10 8.17 35.52 10.28
C LEU A 10 9.03 34.59 9.41
N LEU A 11 10.35 34.81 9.37
CA LEU A 11 11.30 33.97 8.63
C LEU A 11 11.49 32.60 9.30
N VAL A 12 11.56 32.57 10.65
CA VAL A 12 11.60 31.32 11.42
C VAL A 12 10.29 30.55 11.23
N LEU A 13 9.14 31.23 11.27
CA LEU A 13 7.83 30.64 10.99
C LEU A 13 7.76 30.11 9.55
N LEU A 14 8.19 30.89 8.54
CA LEU A 14 8.28 30.42 7.15
C LEU A 14 9.22 29.23 6.99
N LEU A 15 10.38 29.23 7.66
CA LEU A 15 11.33 28.11 7.61
C LEU A 15 10.79 26.87 8.33
N SER A 16 10.02 27.03 9.40
CA SER A 16 9.29 25.92 10.03
C SER A 16 8.10 25.44 9.18
N PHE A 17 7.45 26.32 8.41
CA PHE A 17 6.42 25.93 7.44
C PHE A 17 7.00 25.19 6.22
N ILE A 18 8.18 25.59 5.73
CA ILE A 18 8.87 24.90 4.64
C ILE A 18 9.35 23.50 5.08
N LYS A 19 9.70 23.31 6.35
CA LYS A 19 9.99 21.98 6.92
C LYS A 19 8.73 21.18 7.28
N ALA A 20 7.57 21.80 7.40
CA ALA A 20 6.32 21.14 7.76
C ALA A 20 5.62 20.47 6.56
N GLN A 21 6.17 20.58 5.34
CA GLN A 21 5.54 20.11 4.11
C GLN A 21 6.21 18.88 3.48
N THR A 22 6.92 18.06 4.27
CA THR A 22 7.57 16.81 3.80
C THR A 22 7.30 15.58 4.67
N ARG A 23 6.59 15.73 5.81
CA ARG A 23 6.18 14.59 6.64
C ARG A 23 5.33 13.61 5.81
N TYR A 24 5.53 12.31 6.04
CA TYR A 24 4.91 11.21 5.30
C TYR A 24 5.37 11.04 3.84
N LYS A 25 6.33 11.86 3.38
CA LYS A 25 6.95 11.78 2.04
C LYS A 25 8.46 11.61 2.09
N GLU A 26 9.12 12.21 3.07
CA GLU A 26 10.58 12.19 3.22
C GLU A 26 10.96 11.85 4.66
N GLU A 27 12.18 11.31 4.85
CA GLU A 27 12.73 11.06 6.18
C GLU A 27 12.95 12.38 6.93
N ILE A 28 12.25 12.54 8.06
CA ILE A 28 12.36 13.71 8.94
C ILE A 28 12.96 13.38 10.31
N PHE A 29 13.05 12.10 10.67
CA PHE A 29 13.75 11.61 11.86
C PHE A 29 15.02 10.85 11.46
N SER A 30 16.10 11.06 12.22
CA SER A 30 17.37 10.35 11.99
C SER A 30 17.41 8.97 12.65
N GLU A 31 16.71 8.82 13.77
CA GLU A 31 16.68 7.62 14.61
C GLU A 31 15.24 7.14 14.79
N VAL A 32 15.10 5.84 15.07
CA VAL A 32 13.82 5.16 15.30
C VAL A 32 13.86 4.50 16.67
N ILE A 33 12.79 4.65 17.44
CA ILE A 33 12.53 3.88 18.65
C ILE A 33 11.72 2.67 18.23
N LYS A 34 12.22 1.48 18.59
CA LYS A 34 11.50 0.22 18.43
C LYS A 34 11.05 -0.29 19.80
N THR A 35 9.76 -0.56 19.95
CA THR A 35 9.19 -1.26 21.09
C THR A 35 8.85 -2.68 20.65
N GLU A 36 9.58 -3.65 21.20
CA GLU A 36 9.49 -5.06 20.82
C GLU A 36 8.41 -5.81 21.62
N ASP A 37 7.88 -6.86 21.00
CA ASP A 37 7.02 -7.87 21.64
C ASP A 37 5.77 -7.29 22.34
N VAL A 38 5.15 -6.26 21.74
CA VAL A 38 3.89 -5.72 22.23
C VAL A 38 2.79 -6.76 22.00
N VAL A 39 2.23 -7.29 23.08
CA VAL A 39 1.13 -8.25 23.01
C VAL A 39 -0.16 -7.54 22.61
N TYR A 40 -0.66 -7.83 21.41
CA TYR A 40 -1.91 -7.26 20.90
C TYR A 40 -3.11 -8.18 21.07
N GLY A 41 -2.87 -9.45 21.42
CA GLY A 41 -3.92 -10.43 21.64
C GLY A 41 -3.40 -11.77 22.13
N ASN A 42 -4.33 -12.70 22.32
CA ASN A 42 -4.07 -14.08 22.66
C ASN A 42 -5.07 -14.98 21.91
N ALA A 43 -4.58 -16.07 21.33
CA ALA A 43 -5.41 -16.98 20.55
C ALA A 43 -4.90 -18.42 20.59
N PRO A 44 -5.79 -19.42 20.43
CA PRO A 44 -5.39 -20.81 20.31
C PRO A 44 -4.66 -21.03 18.98
N ASP A 45 -3.49 -21.65 19.04
CA ASP A 45 -2.67 -21.98 17.87
C ASP A 45 -2.22 -23.44 17.86
N ILE A 46 -1.79 -23.90 16.69
CA ILE A 46 -1.25 -25.25 16.50
C ILE A 46 0.20 -25.28 17.03
N PRO A 47 0.49 -26.04 18.10
CA PRO A 47 1.70 -25.82 18.90
C PRO A 47 3.00 -26.34 18.27
N PHE A 48 2.94 -27.12 17.18
CA PHE A 48 4.10 -27.59 16.44
C PHE A 48 3.72 -28.15 15.06
N ASP A 49 4.70 -28.21 14.14
CA ASP A 49 4.53 -28.72 12.78
C ASP A 49 3.96 -30.14 12.76
N GLY A 50 2.86 -30.32 12.02
CA GLY A 50 2.18 -31.60 11.89
C GLY A 50 1.30 -31.99 13.09
N ALA A 51 1.08 -31.11 14.06
CA ALA A 51 -0.03 -31.26 15.00
C ALA A 51 -1.39 -31.16 14.27
N PHE A 52 -2.42 -31.73 14.88
CA PHE A 52 -3.76 -31.73 14.33
C PHE A 52 -4.53 -30.46 14.75
N GLU A 53 -5.50 -30.04 13.94
CA GLU A 53 -6.37 -28.88 14.17
C GLU A 53 -7.12 -28.91 15.50
N TRP A 54 -7.38 -30.10 16.07
CA TRP A 54 -8.03 -30.28 17.37
C TRP A 54 -7.09 -30.19 18.57
N PHE A 55 -5.79 -30.01 18.34
CA PHE A 55 -4.77 -29.89 19.38
C PHE A 55 -4.15 -28.50 19.33
N THR A 56 -4.73 -27.57 20.10
CA THR A 56 -4.27 -26.18 20.18
C THR A 56 -3.77 -25.81 21.57
N ALA A 57 -2.95 -24.77 21.64
CA ALA A 57 -2.56 -24.10 22.86
C ALA A 57 -2.63 -22.58 22.66
N ASP A 58 -3.05 -21.85 23.69
CA ASP A 58 -3.09 -20.40 23.64
C ASP A 58 -1.68 -19.82 23.56
N ILE A 59 -1.49 -18.90 22.62
CA ILE A 59 -0.26 -18.13 22.47
C ILE A 59 -0.57 -16.65 22.48
N ASP A 60 0.39 -15.86 22.95
CA ASP A 60 0.35 -14.41 22.81
C ASP A 60 0.68 -14.03 21.37
N LEU A 61 -0.10 -13.13 20.81
CA LEU A 61 0.13 -12.52 19.51
C LEU A 61 0.88 -11.21 19.73
N THR A 62 2.05 -11.08 19.11
CA THR A 62 2.97 -9.97 19.35
C THR A 62 3.25 -9.14 18.10
N MET A 63 3.59 -7.88 18.32
CA MET A 63 4.01 -6.97 17.26
C MET A 63 5.13 -6.05 17.74
N ASP A 64 5.90 -5.56 16.79
CA ASP A 64 6.90 -4.52 17.02
C ASP A 64 6.38 -3.18 16.52
N ILE A 65 6.54 -2.15 17.34
CA ILE A 65 6.09 -0.78 17.04
C ILE A 65 7.31 0.10 16.85
N TYR A 66 7.36 0.82 15.73
CA TYR A 66 8.44 1.68 15.31
C TYR A 66 7.96 3.12 15.22
N GLU A 67 8.68 4.03 15.87
CA GLU A 67 8.34 5.45 15.96
C GLU A 67 9.59 6.31 15.74
N GLY A 68 9.44 7.48 15.11
CA GLY A 68 10.54 8.44 15.00
C GLY A 68 10.99 8.93 16.38
N ASP A 69 12.30 8.91 16.66
CA ASP A 69 12.83 9.36 17.96
C ASP A 69 12.50 10.85 18.20
N GLY A 70 11.89 11.13 19.35
CA GLY A 70 11.45 12.46 19.74
C GLY A 70 10.24 12.99 18.96
N ASP A 71 9.52 12.15 18.21
CA ASP A 71 8.26 12.54 17.59
C ASP A 71 7.20 12.81 18.66
N THR A 72 6.59 14.00 18.60
CA THR A 72 5.60 14.46 19.59
C THR A 72 4.23 14.71 18.97
N LEU A 73 4.08 14.43 17.66
CA LEU A 73 2.81 14.60 16.98
C LEU A 73 1.83 13.51 17.43
N ALA A 74 0.62 13.92 17.78
CA ALA A 74 -0.51 13.00 17.99
C ALA A 74 -1.31 12.81 16.69
N ASN A 75 -2.15 11.78 16.65
CA ASN A 75 -2.96 11.42 15.48
C ASN A 75 -2.09 11.15 14.24
N ARG A 76 -1.09 10.27 14.39
CA ARG A 76 -0.24 9.83 13.29
C ARG A 76 -0.87 8.62 12.59
N PRO A 77 -0.86 8.58 11.25
CA PRO A 77 -1.31 7.42 10.50
C PRO A 77 -0.42 6.21 10.79
N VAL A 78 -1.03 5.04 10.76
CA VAL A 78 -0.39 3.76 11.07
C VAL A 78 -0.22 2.93 9.80
N ILE A 79 0.95 2.31 9.62
CA ILE A 79 1.13 1.28 8.59
C ILE A 79 1.44 -0.04 9.29
N ILE A 80 0.54 -1.02 9.13
CA ILE A 80 0.71 -2.39 9.60
C ILE A 80 1.37 -3.20 8.48
N PHE A 81 2.56 -3.72 8.75
CA PHE A 81 3.33 -4.58 7.87
C PHE A 81 3.05 -6.05 8.19
N MET A 82 2.75 -6.82 7.13
CA MET A 82 2.56 -8.27 7.23
C MET A 82 3.53 -9.02 6.31
N HIS A 83 4.34 -9.86 6.95
CA HIS A 83 5.37 -10.64 6.27
C HIS A 83 4.79 -11.71 5.35
N SER A 84 5.62 -12.17 4.42
CA SER A 84 5.35 -13.29 3.51
C SER A 84 5.60 -14.65 4.20
N GLY A 85 5.72 -15.74 3.43
CA GLY A 85 5.98 -17.07 3.98
C GLY A 85 4.77 -18.02 3.97
N GLY A 86 3.73 -17.69 3.20
CA GLY A 86 2.67 -18.61 2.80
C GLY A 86 1.87 -19.20 3.97
N PHE A 87 1.74 -18.46 5.08
CA PHE A 87 1.11 -18.91 6.33
C PHE A 87 1.80 -20.10 7.01
N PHE A 88 3.02 -20.44 6.60
CA PHE A 88 3.79 -21.56 7.14
C PHE A 88 5.08 -21.12 7.84
N THR A 89 5.69 -20.03 7.34
CA THR A 89 6.92 -19.45 7.88
C THR A 89 6.82 -17.93 7.86
N GLY A 90 7.85 -17.27 8.39
CA GLY A 90 8.00 -15.82 8.43
C GLY A 90 7.93 -15.28 9.85
N ASN A 91 8.25 -14.01 10.01
CA ASN A 91 8.24 -13.33 11.29
C ASN A 91 8.20 -11.80 11.09
N ASN A 92 7.88 -11.06 12.14
CA ASN A 92 7.83 -9.60 12.17
C ASN A 92 9.20 -8.91 12.08
N GLU A 93 10.29 -9.67 12.16
CA GLU A 93 11.69 -9.21 12.07
C GLU A 93 12.31 -9.53 10.71
N ALA A 94 11.53 -10.01 9.74
CA ALA A 94 12.02 -10.23 8.39
C ALA A 94 12.61 -8.93 7.82
N ASP A 95 13.72 -9.03 7.09
CA ASP A 95 14.53 -7.87 6.70
C ASP A 95 13.72 -6.81 5.93
N ASP A 96 12.79 -7.22 5.06
CA ASP A 96 11.90 -6.31 4.34
C ASP A 96 10.91 -5.58 5.26
N MET A 97 10.31 -6.27 6.22
CA MET A 97 9.41 -5.70 7.22
C MET A 97 10.14 -4.68 8.09
N VAL A 98 11.32 -5.04 8.59
CA VAL A 98 12.15 -4.16 9.42
C VAL A 98 12.58 -2.92 8.63
N ALA A 99 12.98 -3.08 7.37
CA ALA A 99 13.38 -1.96 6.52
C ALA A 99 12.22 -1.01 6.23
N LEU A 100 11.05 -1.53 5.87
CA LEU A 100 9.86 -0.72 5.60
C LEU A 100 9.34 -0.02 6.87
N ALA A 101 9.33 -0.72 8.01
CA ALA A 101 8.90 -0.17 9.28
C ALA A 101 9.83 0.96 9.77
N ASN A 102 11.15 0.75 9.70
CA ASN A 102 12.12 1.79 10.01
C ASN A 102 11.96 3.02 9.11
N LEU A 103 11.81 2.82 7.80
CA LEU A 103 11.63 3.93 6.87
C LEU A 103 10.34 4.70 7.15
N SER A 104 9.23 3.99 7.35
CA SER A 104 7.93 4.58 7.70
C SER A 104 8.02 5.43 8.98
N ALA A 105 8.64 4.89 10.03
CA ALA A 105 8.87 5.61 11.28
C ALA A 105 9.70 6.89 11.07
N LYS A 106 10.75 6.82 10.24
CA LYS A 106 11.57 8.00 9.88
C LYS A 106 10.81 9.07 9.11
N MET A 107 9.79 8.70 8.34
CA MET A 107 8.90 9.64 7.65
C MET A 107 7.77 10.19 8.54
N GLY A 108 7.65 9.66 9.76
CA GLY A 108 6.71 10.12 10.79
C GLY A 108 5.42 9.34 10.90
N TYR A 109 5.29 8.20 10.22
CA TYR A 109 4.23 7.21 10.49
C TYR A 109 4.51 6.52 11.82
N VAL A 110 3.47 5.92 12.42
CA VAL A 110 3.69 4.81 13.37
C VAL A 110 3.67 3.53 12.56
N ALA A 111 4.79 2.82 12.53
CA ALA A 111 4.89 1.57 11.80
C ALA A 111 4.78 0.39 12.75
N VAL A 112 4.05 -0.64 12.34
CA VAL A 112 3.80 -1.83 13.14
C VAL A 112 4.13 -3.04 12.31
N SER A 113 5.00 -3.93 12.79
CA SER A 113 5.26 -5.22 12.16
C SER A 113 4.68 -6.32 13.04
N ILE A 114 3.69 -7.07 12.53
CA ILE A 114 2.96 -8.06 13.34
C ILE A 114 3.49 -9.47 13.11
N ALA A 115 3.60 -10.25 14.20
CA ALA A 115 3.63 -11.69 14.12
C ALA A 115 2.18 -12.21 14.14
N TYR A 116 1.86 -13.15 13.26
CA TYR A 116 0.55 -13.77 13.16
C TYR A 116 0.68 -15.30 13.20
N ARG A 117 -0.40 -16.02 13.53
CA ARG A 117 -0.40 -17.47 13.63
C ARG A 117 -0.06 -18.09 12.27
N LEU A 118 0.85 -19.06 12.32
CA LEU A 118 1.32 -19.80 11.17
C LEU A 118 0.92 -21.27 11.31
N ASN A 119 1.44 -22.07 10.39
CA ASN A 119 1.45 -23.52 10.41
C ASN A 119 0.14 -24.19 9.99
N TYR A 120 0.26 -25.17 9.11
CA TYR A 120 -0.82 -26.03 8.65
C TYR A 120 -0.23 -27.30 8.03
N ASN A 121 -1.08 -28.29 7.79
CA ASN A 121 -0.68 -29.46 7.05
C ASN A 121 -0.54 -29.14 5.54
N LEU A 122 0.70 -29.08 5.04
CA LEU A 122 1.05 -28.80 3.63
C LEU A 122 0.44 -29.78 2.59
N PHE A 123 -0.23 -30.85 3.04
CA PHE A 123 -0.95 -31.78 2.16
C PHE A 123 -2.47 -31.66 2.29
N SER A 124 -2.96 -30.57 2.87
CA SER A 124 -4.38 -30.37 3.18
C SER A 124 -4.80 -28.91 2.98
N THR A 125 -5.48 -28.66 1.86
CA THR A 125 -6.13 -27.38 1.57
C THR A 125 -7.07 -26.93 2.70
N TYR A 126 -7.75 -27.89 3.35
CA TYR A 126 -8.59 -27.64 4.52
C TYR A 126 -7.81 -27.01 5.70
N SER A 127 -6.64 -27.55 6.02
CA SER A 127 -5.78 -27.01 7.09
C SER A 127 -5.18 -25.66 6.68
N ALA A 128 -4.87 -25.50 5.40
CA ALA A 128 -4.36 -24.25 4.85
C ALA A 128 -5.38 -23.11 4.94
N GLU A 129 -6.63 -23.34 4.53
CA GLU A 129 -7.73 -22.37 4.69
C GLU A 129 -7.90 -21.93 6.15
N ARG A 130 -7.75 -22.85 7.10
CA ARG A 130 -7.80 -22.55 8.54
C ARG A 130 -6.61 -21.72 9.02
N ALA A 131 -5.41 -21.94 8.50
CA ALA A 131 -4.25 -21.08 8.79
C ALA A 131 -4.42 -19.66 8.24
N ILE A 132 -4.93 -19.54 7.01
CA ILE A 132 -5.24 -18.23 6.41
C ILE A 132 -6.28 -17.48 7.27
N TYR A 133 -7.34 -18.17 7.68
CA TYR A 133 -8.38 -17.57 8.52
C TYR A 133 -7.85 -17.16 9.91
N ARG A 134 -6.96 -17.96 10.53
CA ARG A 134 -6.27 -17.57 11.77
C ARG A 134 -5.43 -16.30 11.57
N GLY A 135 -4.63 -16.22 10.51
CA GLY A 135 -3.85 -15.03 10.19
C GLY A 135 -4.74 -13.80 9.94
N LEU A 136 -5.92 -13.98 9.35
CA LEU A 136 -6.91 -12.93 9.16
C LEU A 136 -7.50 -12.42 10.50
N GLN A 137 -7.84 -13.34 11.42
CA GLN A 137 -8.28 -12.99 12.76
C GLN A 137 -7.21 -12.20 13.53
N ASP A 138 -5.95 -12.58 13.38
CA ASP A 138 -4.83 -11.94 14.06
C ASP A 138 -4.59 -10.52 13.54
N LEU A 139 -4.71 -10.32 12.21
CA LEU A 139 -4.67 -8.99 11.61
C LEU A 139 -5.85 -8.12 12.08
N SER A 140 -7.07 -8.67 12.15
CA SER A 140 -8.22 -7.97 12.75
C SER A 140 -7.91 -7.54 14.19
N ALA A 141 -7.40 -8.46 15.01
CA ALA A 141 -7.05 -8.18 16.39
C ALA A 141 -6.00 -7.07 16.51
N ALA A 142 -4.98 -7.04 15.63
CA ALA A 142 -3.98 -5.98 15.61
C ALA A 142 -4.60 -4.60 15.28
N VAL A 143 -5.47 -4.52 14.26
CA VAL A 143 -6.19 -3.27 13.93
C VAL A 143 -7.03 -2.79 15.12
N ARG A 144 -7.80 -3.70 15.74
CA ARG A 144 -8.66 -3.37 16.87
C ARG A 144 -7.88 -2.96 18.12
N TYR A 145 -6.73 -3.59 18.38
CA TYR A 145 -5.80 -3.18 19.45
C TYR A 145 -5.28 -1.77 19.22
N LEU A 146 -4.83 -1.45 18.00
CA LEU A 146 -4.29 -0.12 17.68
C LEU A 146 -5.38 0.96 17.81
N ARG A 147 -6.63 0.66 17.42
CA ARG A 147 -7.76 1.56 17.62
C ARG A 147 -8.08 1.77 19.11
N GLU A 148 -8.05 0.72 19.93
CA GLU A 148 -8.26 0.83 21.38
C GLU A 148 -7.16 1.67 22.05
N HIS A 149 -5.89 1.39 21.71
CA HIS A 149 -4.72 2.01 22.33
C HIS A 149 -4.24 3.26 21.59
N HIS A 150 -5.12 3.89 20.80
CA HIS A 150 -4.69 4.93 19.88
C HIS A 150 -4.04 6.14 20.57
N SER A 151 -4.51 6.46 21.78
CA SER A 151 -3.99 7.56 22.60
C SER A 151 -2.61 7.26 23.18
N ASP A 152 -2.31 5.99 23.48
CA ASP A 152 -1.04 5.57 24.08
C ASP A 152 0.12 5.74 23.10
N TYR A 153 -0.14 5.46 21.82
CA TYR A 153 0.83 5.58 20.73
C TYR A 153 0.68 6.86 19.90
N GLY A 154 -0.22 7.77 20.27
CA GLY A 154 -0.47 9.01 19.51
C GLY A 154 -0.84 8.74 18.04
N ILE A 155 -1.63 7.71 17.78
CA ILE A 155 -2.05 7.29 16.43
C ILE A 155 -3.44 7.80 16.08
N ASP A 156 -3.67 7.94 14.79
CA ASP A 156 -4.96 8.26 14.19
C ASP A 156 -5.76 6.97 13.97
N TYR A 157 -6.84 6.81 14.72
CA TYR A 157 -7.66 5.60 14.73
C TYR A 157 -8.37 5.33 13.38
N ASP A 158 -8.58 6.37 12.57
CA ASP A 158 -9.25 6.28 11.27
C ASP A 158 -8.27 5.98 10.12
N ASN A 159 -6.97 6.23 10.32
CA ASN A 159 -5.94 6.17 9.29
C ASN A 159 -4.95 5.03 9.56
N ILE A 160 -5.46 3.79 9.50
CA ILE A 160 -4.68 2.56 9.61
C ILE A 160 -4.60 1.90 8.23
N PHE A 161 -3.39 1.73 7.71
CA PHE A 161 -3.10 1.12 6.41
C PHE A 161 -2.50 -0.27 6.62
N ILE A 162 -2.75 -1.18 5.68
CA ILE A 162 -2.15 -2.52 5.70
C ILE A 162 -1.23 -2.65 4.49
N TRP A 163 0.02 -3.04 4.74
CA TRP A 163 1.00 -3.34 3.71
C TRP A 163 1.47 -4.78 3.86
N GLY A 164 0.99 -5.64 2.97
CA GLY A 164 1.27 -7.06 3.02
C GLY A 164 2.11 -7.54 1.85
N SER A 165 2.97 -8.53 2.10
CA SER A 165 3.70 -9.29 1.08
C SER A 165 3.21 -10.74 1.05
N SER A 166 2.89 -11.27 -0.14
CA SER A 166 2.46 -12.66 -0.34
C SER A 166 1.30 -13.03 0.60
N ALA A 167 1.50 -13.93 1.57
CA ALA A 167 0.52 -14.25 2.62
C ALA A 167 -0.05 -13.01 3.34
N GLY A 168 0.79 -12.03 3.69
CA GLY A 168 0.32 -10.78 4.27
C GLY A 168 -0.58 -9.97 3.35
N ALA A 169 -0.31 -9.99 2.04
CA ALA A 169 -1.16 -9.32 1.04
C ALA A 169 -2.52 -10.01 0.93
N PHE A 170 -2.57 -11.34 1.09
CA PHE A 170 -3.83 -12.08 1.09
C PHE A 170 -4.65 -11.61 2.28
N SER A 171 -4.08 -11.60 3.49
CA SER A 171 -4.77 -11.15 4.70
C SER A 171 -5.32 -9.73 4.59
N GLY A 172 -4.55 -8.79 4.03
CA GLY A 172 -5.01 -7.41 3.82
C GLY A 172 -6.21 -7.30 2.87
N ILE A 173 -6.17 -8.01 1.73
CA ILE A 173 -7.30 -8.06 0.78
C ILE A 173 -8.51 -8.73 1.43
N HIS A 174 -8.33 -9.87 2.09
CA HIS A 174 -9.42 -10.60 2.74
C HIS A 174 -10.06 -9.76 3.85
N LEU A 175 -9.29 -9.08 4.71
CA LEU A 175 -9.85 -8.24 5.78
C LEU A 175 -10.71 -7.10 5.25
N SER A 176 -10.39 -6.61 4.05
CA SER A 176 -11.09 -5.48 3.44
C SER A 176 -12.46 -5.87 2.90
N TYR A 177 -12.55 -7.04 2.26
CA TYR A 177 -13.70 -7.42 1.43
C TYR A 177 -14.47 -8.64 1.94
N MET A 178 -13.84 -9.52 2.71
CA MET A 178 -14.52 -10.69 3.24
C MET A 178 -15.47 -10.28 4.37
N GLU A 179 -16.74 -10.67 4.23
CA GLU A 179 -17.75 -10.53 5.27
C GLU A 179 -17.90 -11.82 6.08
N GLU A 180 -18.61 -11.77 7.21
CA GLU A 180 -18.80 -12.97 8.05
C GLU A 180 -19.56 -14.09 7.33
N ASP A 181 -20.46 -13.75 6.41
CA ASP A 181 -21.23 -14.72 5.61
C ASP A 181 -20.34 -15.42 4.56
N ASP A 182 -19.17 -14.86 4.24
CA ASP A 182 -18.19 -15.43 3.30
C ASP A 182 -17.26 -16.45 3.95
N ARG A 183 -17.40 -16.65 5.27
CA ARG A 183 -16.57 -17.53 6.08
C ARG A 183 -16.49 -18.94 5.48
N MET A 184 -15.26 -19.40 5.23
CA MET A 184 -15.00 -20.69 4.59
C MET A 184 -15.48 -21.87 5.45
N GLU A 185 -16.09 -22.87 4.80
CA GLU A 185 -16.67 -24.05 5.46
C GLU A 185 -15.65 -24.78 6.36
N SER A 186 -14.36 -24.78 5.98
CA SER A 186 -13.28 -25.41 6.73
C SER A 186 -13.04 -24.83 8.12
N THR A 187 -13.51 -23.61 8.37
CA THR A 187 -13.29 -22.90 9.63
C THR A 187 -14.32 -23.26 10.70
N PHE A 188 -15.45 -23.85 10.31
CA PHE A 188 -16.47 -24.36 11.24
C PHE A 188 -16.06 -25.70 11.85
N VAL A 189 -16.86 -26.19 12.81
CA VAL A 189 -16.70 -27.53 13.36
C VAL A 189 -16.80 -28.57 12.25
N ASN A 190 -15.80 -29.44 12.13
CA ASN A 190 -15.83 -30.49 11.11
C ASN A 190 -16.94 -31.52 11.35
N ASN A 191 -17.28 -32.31 10.31
CA ASN A 191 -18.33 -33.33 10.38
C ASN A 191 -18.13 -34.41 11.47
N PHE A 192 -16.93 -34.54 12.01
CA PHE A 192 -16.61 -35.49 13.08
C PHE A 192 -16.66 -34.86 14.47
N GLY A 193 -16.73 -33.52 14.57
CA GLY A 193 -16.77 -32.76 15.82
C GLY A 193 -15.41 -32.62 16.51
N TRP A 194 -14.30 -32.83 15.81
CA TRP A 194 -12.97 -32.89 16.43
C TRP A 194 -12.28 -31.53 16.33
N ASP A 195 -12.32 -30.93 15.14
CA ASP A 195 -11.68 -29.64 14.91
C ASP A 195 -12.58 -28.52 15.47
N PRO A 196 -12.01 -27.56 16.21
CA PRO A 196 -12.78 -26.49 16.82
C PRO A 196 -13.31 -25.52 15.75
N ASP A 197 -14.45 -24.91 16.07
CA ASP A 197 -14.92 -23.69 15.41
C ASP A 197 -13.92 -22.57 15.68
N LEU A 198 -13.40 -21.93 14.62
CA LEU A 198 -12.48 -20.80 14.78
C LEU A 198 -13.17 -19.51 15.25
N GLY A 199 -14.50 -19.43 15.24
CA GLY A 199 -15.26 -18.22 15.55
C GLY A 199 -15.30 -17.21 14.39
N CYS A 200 -15.93 -16.06 14.63
CA CYS A 200 -15.97 -14.95 13.66
C CYS A 200 -14.59 -14.31 13.46
N ILE A 201 -14.42 -13.44 12.46
CA ILE A 201 -13.12 -12.79 12.19
C ILE A 201 -12.66 -11.95 13.40
N ASP A 202 -13.60 -11.31 14.09
CA ASP A 202 -13.31 -10.40 15.21
C ASP A 202 -13.38 -11.07 16.59
N CYS A 203 -13.66 -12.38 16.63
CA CYS A 203 -13.89 -13.13 17.86
C CYS A 203 -12.63 -13.71 18.51
N SER A 204 -11.46 -13.54 17.87
CA SER A 204 -10.18 -14.10 18.32
C SER A 204 -9.13 -13.00 18.49
N GLY A 205 -8.10 -13.27 19.30
CA GLY A 205 -7.02 -12.33 19.59
C GLY A 205 -7.37 -11.37 20.72
N ASN A 206 -8.43 -10.58 20.60
CA ASN A 206 -8.91 -9.69 21.67
C ASN A 206 -10.41 -9.38 21.52
N ASP A 207 -11.00 -8.82 22.58
CA ASP A 207 -12.43 -8.54 22.68
C ASP A 207 -12.78 -7.05 22.41
N PHE A 208 -11.87 -6.30 21.77
CA PHE A 208 -12.11 -4.88 21.51
C PHE A 208 -13.17 -4.67 20.43
N ASP A 209 -14.13 -3.78 20.71
CA ASP A 209 -15.26 -3.43 19.84
C ASP A 209 -14.88 -2.24 18.94
N HIS A 210 -14.01 -2.51 17.98
CA HIS A 210 -13.64 -1.58 16.92
C HIS A 210 -13.86 -2.25 15.57
N ASP A 211 -14.12 -1.44 14.55
CA ASP A 211 -14.08 -1.92 13.18
C ASP A 211 -12.71 -2.57 12.90
N ARG A 212 -12.66 -3.54 11.99
CA ARG A 212 -11.44 -4.23 11.55
C ARG A 212 -10.89 -3.68 10.25
N LYS A 213 -11.73 -3.00 9.47
CA LYS A 213 -11.42 -2.64 8.09
C LYS A 213 -10.36 -1.52 8.04
N PRO A 214 -9.33 -1.65 7.17
CA PRO A 214 -8.29 -0.65 7.02
C PRO A 214 -8.77 0.55 6.20
N LYS A 215 -8.01 1.64 6.25
CA LYS A 215 -8.19 2.81 5.40
C LYS A 215 -7.86 2.52 3.94
N ALA A 216 -6.81 1.74 3.70
CA ALA A 216 -6.40 1.24 2.38
C ALA A 216 -5.41 0.08 2.51
N VAL A 217 -5.20 -0.64 1.41
CA VAL A 217 -4.28 -1.79 1.34
C VAL A 217 -3.21 -1.59 0.28
N ILE A 218 -1.98 -1.95 0.65
CA ILE A 218 -0.83 -2.09 -0.24
C ILE A 218 -0.56 -3.59 -0.34
N ALA A 219 -0.91 -4.19 -1.48
CA ALA A 219 -0.89 -5.62 -1.68
C ALA A 219 0.23 -6.03 -2.65
N CYS A 220 1.29 -6.63 -2.12
CA CYS A 220 2.40 -7.16 -2.92
C CYS A 220 2.22 -8.67 -3.15
N TRP A 221 2.04 -9.09 -4.40
CA TRP A 221 1.79 -10.48 -4.82
C TRP A 221 0.61 -11.15 -4.09
N GLY A 222 -0.49 -10.41 -3.98
CA GLY A 222 -1.70 -10.83 -3.28
C GLY A 222 -2.78 -11.47 -4.17
N GLY A 223 -3.87 -11.90 -3.53
CA GLY A 223 -5.09 -12.34 -4.19
C GLY A 223 -6.22 -12.63 -3.20
N ILE A 224 -7.35 -13.10 -3.74
CA ILE A 224 -8.56 -13.46 -2.98
C ILE A 224 -9.08 -14.83 -3.42
N PHE A 225 -9.75 -15.58 -2.53
CA PHE A 225 -10.29 -16.90 -2.89
C PHE A 225 -11.55 -16.83 -3.73
N ASP A 226 -12.36 -15.80 -3.54
CA ASP A 226 -13.57 -15.58 -4.33
C ASP A 226 -13.70 -14.10 -4.70
N LEU A 227 -13.92 -13.83 -5.98
CA LEU A 227 -14.14 -12.47 -6.48
C LEU A 227 -15.53 -11.94 -6.09
N ASP A 228 -16.46 -12.81 -5.72
CA ASP A 228 -17.81 -12.42 -5.29
C ASP A 228 -17.82 -11.85 -3.87
N TRP A 229 -16.73 -11.97 -3.11
CA TRP A 229 -16.56 -11.28 -1.82
C TRP A 229 -16.36 -9.76 -2.00
N ILE A 230 -15.93 -9.33 -3.19
CA ILE A 230 -15.84 -7.91 -3.52
C ILE A 230 -17.21 -7.46 -4.06
N ASN A 231 -17.91 -6.66 -3.27
CA ASN A 231 -19.33 -6.37 -3.43
C ASN A 231 -19.61 -4.91 -3.82
N GLU A 232 -20.82 -4.66 -4.34
CA GLU A 232 -21.30 -3.29 -4.54
C GLU A 232 -21.38 -2.57 -3.18
N GLY A 233 -20.68 -1.44 -3.06
CA GLY A 233 -20.61 -0.65 -1.82
C GLY A 233 -19.29 -0.77 -1.07
N ASP A 234 -18.37 -1.63 -1.51
CA ASP A 234 -17.00 -1.60 -1.02
C ASP A 234 -16.28 -0.32 -1.47
N GLU A 235 -15.50 0.28 -0.57
CA GLU A 235 -14.86 1.58 -0.80
C GLU A 235 -13.35 1.60 -0.47
N ILE A 236 -12.81 0.48 0.04
CA ILE A 236 -11.43 0.42 0.52
C ILE A 236 -10.46 0.47 -0.66
N PRO A 237 -9.59 1.49 -0.77
CA PRO A 237 -8.66 1.56 -1.87
C PRO A 237 -7.55 0.51 -1.78
N VAL A 238 -7.08 0.02 -2.94
CA VAL A 238 -5.98 -0.97 -3.00
C VAL A 238 -4.98 -0.63 -4.10
N ILE A 239 -3.70 -0.53 -3.74
CA ILE A 239 -2.61 -0.56 -4.71
C ILE A 239 -1.98 -1.95 -4.73
N MET A 240 -1.82 -2.54 -5.91
CA MET A 240 -1.33 -3.89 -6.10
C MET A 240 -0.03 -3.90 -6.89
N PHE A 241 0.96 -4.64 -6.40
CA PHE A 241 2.23 -4.90 -7.10
C PHE A 241 2.36 -6.39 -7.33
N HIS A 242 2.34 -6.82 -8.59
CA HIS A 242 2.33 -8.25 -8.92
C HIS A 242 3.00 -8.51 -10.26
N GLY A 243 4.21 -9.05 -10.21
CA GLY A 243 4.99 -9.37 -11.41
C GLY A 243 4.39 -10.49 -12.25
N LYS A 244 4.41 -10.36 -13.57
CA LYS A 244 3.87 -11.41 -14.47
C LYS A 244 4.74 -12.65 -14.57
N ALA A 245 6.00 -12.55 -14.12
CA ALA A 245 6.91 -13.68 -14.01
C ALA A 245 6.81 -14.39 -12.64
N ASP A 246 5.84 -14.03 -11.81
CA ASP A 246 5.55 -14.72 -10.55
C ASP A 246 5.18 -16.18 -10.81
N SER A 247 6.05 -17.08 -10.36
CA SER A 247 5.88 -18.53 -10.42
C SER A 247 5.45 -19.12 -9.07
N THR A 248 4.98 -18.32 -8.13
CA THR A 248 4.52 -18.75 -6.81
C THR A 248 3.05 -18.43 -6.68
N VAL A 249 2.66 -17.16 -6.82
CA VAL A 249 1.26 -16.73 -6.86
C VAL A 249 0.94 -16.33 -8.29
N HIS A 250 -0.11 -16.90 -8.86
CA HIS A 250 -0.44 -16.61 -10.24
C HIS A 250 -1.04 -15.22 -10.38
N PHE A 251 -0.49 -14.40 -11.29
CA PHE A 251 -0.98 -13.05 -11.60
C PHE A 251 -2.48 -12.99 -11.95
N ASN A 252 -2.99 -14.02 -12.63
CA ASN A 252 -4.40 -14.15 -12.98
C ASN A 252 -5.14 -14.99 -11.95
N GLU A 253 -5.03 -16.31 -12.06
CA GLU A 253 -5.61 -17.27 -11.11
C GLU A 253 -4.83 -18.57 -11.16
N GLY A 254 -4.90 -19.33 -10.07
CA GLY A 254 -4.30 -20.65 -9.98
C GLY A 254 -4.03 -21.07 -8.54
N TYR A 255 -3.48 -22.27 -8.39
CA TYR A 255 -2.98 -22.72 -7.09
C TYR A 255 -1.63 -22.08 -6.79
N PRO A 256 -1.48 -21.41 -5.63
CA PRO A 256 -0.17 -21.00 -5.18
C PRO A 256 0.81 -22.17 -5.11
N PHE A 257 2.09 -21.91 -5.38
CA PHE A 257 3.17 -22.92 -5.47
C PHE A 257 2.92 -24.01 -6.54
N GLN A 258 1.99 -23.77 -7.47
CA GLN A 258 1.53 -24.73 -8.49
C GLN A 258 1.11 -26.07 -7.88
N ASN A 259 0.60 -26.04 -6.64
CA ASN A 259 0.29 -27.24 -5.88
C ASN A 259 -1.09 -27.12 -5.23
N GLU A 260 -2.03 -27.94 -5.69
CA GLU A 260 -3.43 -27.98 -5.23
C GLU A 260 -3.58 -28.36 -3.74
N PHE A 261 -2.55 -28.94 -3.13
CA PHE A 261 -2.58 -29.39 -1.74
C PHE A 261 -2.06 -28.35 -0.74
N ASN A 262 -1.37 -27.30 -1.20
CA ASN A 262 -0.74 -26.31 -0.32
C ASN A 262 -1.72 -25.20 0.05
N LEU A 263 -2.20 -24.44 -0.94
CA LEU A 263 -3.15 -23.35 -0.73
C LEU A 263 -4.32 -23.50 -1.70
N PRO A 264 -5.52 -23.03 -1.32
CA PRO A 264 -6.70 -23.08 -2.18
C PRO A 264 -6.49 -22.29 -3.48
N TRP A 265 -7.38 -22.51 -4.46
CA TRP A 265 -7.40 -21.74 -5.69
C TRP A 265 -7.57 -20.25 -5.37
N LEU A 266 -6.77 -19.42 -6.04
CA LEU A 266 -6.72 -17.99 -5.77
C LEU A 266 -6.93 -17.21 -7.06
N TYR A 267 -7.68 -16.12 -6.97
CA TYR A 267 -7.72 -15.05 -7.96
C TYR A 267 -6.67 -14.01 -7.60
N GLY A 268 -5.63 -13.90 -8.43
CA GLY A 268 -4.51 -12.98 -8.27
C GLY A 268 -4.87 -11.53 -8.64
N SER A 269 -3.88 -10.66 -8.47
CA SER A 269 -4.05 -9.20 -8.53
C SER A 269 -4.67 -8.69 -9.83
N ASN A 270 -4.46 -9.32 -10.99
CA ASN A 270 -5.13 -8.87 -12.22
C ASN A 270 -6.65 -8.98 -12.13
N LEU A 271 -7.14 -10.11 -11.63
CA LEU A 271 -8.58 -10.36 -11.55
C LEU A 271 -9.23 -9.59 -10.41
N VAL A 272 -8.51 -9.42 -9.29
CA VAL A 272 -8.91 -8.53 -8.19
C VAL A 272 -9.02 -7.08 -8.69
N TYR A 273 -8.01 -6.57 -9.40
CA TYR A 273 -8.04 -5.24 -10.00
C TYR A 273 -9.23 -5.05 -10.94
N ASN A 274 -9.45 -5.99 -11.88
CA ASN A 274 -10.56 -5.88 -12.82
C ASN A 274 -11.92 -5.86 -12.12
N LYS A 275 -12.07 -6.63 -11.02
CA LYS A 275 -13.28 -6.63 -10.20
C LYS A 275 -13.48 -5.31 -9.47
N LEU A 276 -12.45 -4.77 -8.82
CA LEU A 276 -12.49 -3.47 -8.14
C LEU A 276 -12.79 -2.32 -9.11
N ASP A 277 -12.13 -2.29 -10.27
CA ASP A 277 -12.34 -1.30 -11.33
C ASP A 277 -13.79 -1.37 -11.85
N SER A 278 -14.34 -2.57 -12.04
CA SER A 278 -15.74 -2.74 -12.47
C SER A 278 -16.76 -2.18 -11.48
N LEU A 279 -16.39 -2.07 -10.20
CA LEU A 279 -17.20 -1.52 -9.11
C LEU A 279 -16.87 -0.04 -8.82
N ASN A 280 -15.92 0.56 -9.55
CA ASN A 280 -15.37 1.89 -9.32
C ASN A 280 -14.74 2.07 -7.93
N VAL A 281 -14.20 1.00 -7.34
CA VAL A 281 -13.36 1.09 -6.14
C VAL A 281 -12.00 1.62 -6.56
N ARG A 282 -11.42 2.57 -5.80
CA ARG A 282 -10.11 3.14 -6.13
C ARG A 282 -9.03 2.04 -6.08
N SER A 283 -8.53 1.62 -7.23
CA SER A 283 -7.47 0.62 -7.31
C SER A 283 -6.37 0.97 -8.31
N GLU A 284 -5.15 0.55 -8.01
CA GLU A 284 -3.96 0.69 -8.86
C GLU A 284 -3.28 -0.68 -9.03
N LEU A 285 -2.76 -0.98 -10.22
CA LEU A 285 -2.08 -2.25 -10.50
C LEU A 285 -0.76 -1.99 -11.23
N HIS A 286 0.34 -2.48 -10.64
CA HIS A 286 1.69 -2.45 -11.18
C HIS A 286 2.12 -3.89 -11.50
N ASP A 287 2.25 -4.20 -12.80
CA ASP A 287 2.40 -5.57 -13.32
C ASP A 287 3.61 -5.77 -14.26
N PRO A 288 4.85 -5.47 -13.82
CA PRO A 288 6.03 -5.58 -14.67
C PRO A 288 6.26 -7.01 -15.20
N GLU A 289 6.53 -7.13 -16.50
CA GLU A 289 6.67 -8.41 -17.22
C GLU A 289 7.76 -9.35 -16.65
N GLY A 290 8.85 -8.80 -16.11
CA GLY A 290 10.02 -9.56 -15.67
C GLY A 290 10.14 -9.79 -14.17
N MET A 291 9.20 -9.28 -13.38
CA MET A 291 9.29 -9.32 -11.92
C MET A 291 8.82 -10.68 -11.38
N PRO A 292 9.64 -11.36 -10.56
CA PRO A 292 9.29 -12.64 -9.94
C PRO A 292 8.41 -12.46 -8.70
N HIS A 293 8.18 -13.55 -7.94
CA HIS A 293 7.53 -13.49 -6.63
C HIS A 293 8.43 -12.81 -5.60
N GLU A 294 7.83 -11.98 -4.75
CA GLU A 294 8.51 -11.14 -3.78
C GLU A 294 9.56 -10.19 -4.41
N TYR A 295 10.10 -9.32 -3.57
CA TYR A 295 11.22 -8.50 -3.96
C TYR A 295 12.36 -9.43 -4.36
N TRP A 296 12.88 -9.31 -5.59
CA TRP A 296 14.01 -10.15 -5.98
C TRP A 296 15.19 -9.84 -5.05
N GLY A 297 15.79 -10.89 -4.52
CA GLY A 297 16.78 -10.77 -3.45
C GLY A 297 16.21 -11.00 -2.06
N THR A 298 14.91 -11.30 -1.92
CA THR A 298 14.31 -11.80 -0.68
C THR A 298 13.84 -13.25 -0.81
N TYR A 299 13.78 -13.94 0.32
CA TYR A 299 13.15 -15.25 0.46
C TYR A 299 12.33 -15.27 1.75
N ALA A 300 11.00 -15.27 1.64
CA ALA A 300 10.10 -15.13 2.80
C ALA A 300 10.40 -13.86 3.62
N GLY A 301 10.68 -12.75 2.93
CA GLY A 301 11.01 -11.45 3.52
C GLY A 301 12.48 -11.22 3.89
N ASP A 302 13.26 -12.29 4.12
CA ASP A 302 14.68 -12.18 4.48
C ASP A 302 15.57 -11.91 3.28
N TRP A 303 16.56 -11.03 3.43
CA TRP A 303 17.45 -10.64 2.33
C TRP A 303 18.52 -11.70 2.07
N LEU A 304 18.74 -11.99 0.79
CA LEU A 304 19.90 -12.74 0.31
C LEU A 304 21.15 -11.83 0.30
N GLU A 305 22.33 -12.40 0.01
CA GLU A 305 23.61 -11.67 0.07
C GLU A 305 23.64 -10.35 -0.73
N ASP A 306 22.89 -10.26 -1.83
CA ASP A 306 22.85 -9.09 -2.72
C ASP A 306 21.82 -8.02 -2.29
N GLY A 307 21.04 -8.26 -1.23
CA GLY A 307 19.96 -7.38 -0.80
C GLY A 307 18.77 -7.34 -1.78
N PRO A 308 17.80 -6.43 -1.56
CA PRO A 308 16.67 -6.27 -2.48
C PRO A 308 17.12 -5.61 -3.79
N ASN A 309 16.36 -5.85 -4.86
CA ASN A 309 16.61 -5.24 -6.16
C ASN A 309 15.87 -3.90 -6.36
N GLU A 310 15.98 -3.33 -7.57
CA GLU A 310 15.35 -2.05 -7.94
C GLU A 310 13.81 -2.02 -7.79
N TYR A 311 13.13 -3.17 -7.84
CA TYR A 311 11.67 -3.20 -7.66
C TYR A 311 11.26 -2.86 -6.23
N PHE A 312 12.10 -3.14 -5.23
CA PHE A 312 11.81 -2.74 -3.85
C PHE A 312 11.68 -1.22 -3.73
N ASP A 313 12.59 -0.47 -4.34
CA ASP A 313 12.54 0.99 -4.31
C ASP A 313 11.33 1.55 -5.07
N ILE A 314 11.00 0.99 -6.24
CA ILE A 314 9.82 1.41 -7.03
C ILE A 314 8.53 1.15 -6.26
N ILE A 315 8.35 -0.06 -5.72
CA ILE A 315 7.15 -0.41 -4.93
C ILE A 315 7.02 0.55 -3.75
N LYS A 316 8.13 0.78 -3.06
CA LYS A 316 8.19 1.63 -1.87
C LYS A 316 7.74 3.05 -2.19
N GLU A 317 8.29 3.64 -3.25
CA GLU A 317 7.96 4.98 -3.72
C GLU A 317 6.47 5.12 -4.09
N ASP A 318 5.96 4.21 -4.94
CA ASP A 318 4.57 4.24 -5.42
C ASP A 318 3.58 4.00 -4.27
N ALA A 319 3.87 3.07 -3.37
CA ALA A 319 3.04 2.78 -2.19
C ALA A 319 2.92 3.98 -1.24
N TYR A 320 4.03 4.68 -0.94
CA TYR A 320 3.96 5.88 -0.10
C TYR A 320 3.25 7.04 -0.81
N SER A 321 3.40 7.17 -2.13
CA SER A 321 2.61 8.14 -2.90
C SER A 321 1.11 7.85 -2.78
N PHE A 322 0.72 6.58 -2.93
CA PHE A 322 -0.66 6.13 -2.78
C PHE A 322 -1.24 6.44 -1.39
N ILE A 323 -0.52 6.08 -0.32
CA ILE A 323 -0.93 6.38 1.05
C ILE A 323 -1.06 7.89 1.26
N TYR A 324 -0.09 8.67 0.78
CA TYR A 324 -0.12 10.11 0.92
C TYR A 324 -1.35 10.74 0.24
N ASP A 325 -1.70 10.29 -0.96
CA ASP A 325 -2.87 10.76 -1.68
C ASP A 325 -4.19 10.36 -1.02
N ILE A 326 -4.19 9.37 -0.14
CA ILE A 326 -5.35 8.99 0.68
C ILE A 326 -5.45 9.84 1.96
N LEU A 327 -4.31 10.13 2.58
CA LEU A 327 -4.21 10.97 3.79
C LEU A 327 -4.50 12.44 3.51
N TYR A 328 -3.99 12.90 2.37
CA TYR A 328 -4.16 14.26 1.87
C TYR A 328 -4.90 14.16 0.55
N PRO A 329 -6.15 13.65 0.55
CA PRO A 329 -6.93 13.64 -0.66
C PRO A 329 -7.01 15.10 -1.10
N PHE A 330 -6.80 15.35 -2.38
CA PHE A 330 -6.91 16.70 -2.92
C PHE A 330 -8.31 17.23 -2.57
N GLN A 331 -8.38 18.06 -1.53
CA GLN A 331 -9.63 18.66 -1.11
C GLN A 331 -9.94 19.77 -2.12
N MET A 332 -10.88 19.52 -3.01
CA MET A 332 -11.76 20.61 -3.40
C MET A 332 -12.60 20.93 -2.15
N GLU A 333 -12.18 21.89 -1.34
CA GLU A 333 -13.04 22.41 -0.27
C GLU A 333 -14.38 22.83 -0.93
N VAL A 334 -15.52 22.38 -0.39
CA VAL A 334 -16.82 22.97 -0.75
C VAL A 334 -17.15 23.92 0.38
N VAL A 335 -16.98 25.21 0.13
CA VAL A 335 -17.46 26.25 1.04
C VAL A 335 -18.73 26.85 0.41
N ASN A 336 -19.89 26.50 0.99
CA ASN A 336 -21.21 27.08 0.70
C ASN A 336 -21.78 26.88 -0.72
N ASP A 337 -22.00 25.64 -1.19
CA ASP A 337 -22.69 25.34 -2.46
C ASP A 337 -22.12 26.06 -3.71
N GLU A 338 -20.95 26.68 -3.60
CA GLU A 338 -20.18 27.20 -4.72
C GLU A 338 -18.96 26.29 -4.90
N TYR A 339 -18.92 25.62 -6.05
CA TYR A 339 -17.77 24.83 -6.49
C TYR A 339 -16.48 25.63 -6.26
N ILE A 340 -15.49 25.08 -5.53
CA ILE A 340 -14.14 25.64 -5.59
C ILE A 340 -13.65 25.47 -7.01
N LYS A 341 -13.69 26.60 -7.68
CA LYS A 341 -13.04 26.84 -8.94
C LYS A 341 -11.55 26.72 -8.67
N ILE A 342 -10.87 25.78 -9.32
CA ILE A 342 -9.42 25.89 -9.55
C ILE A 342 -9.22 27.32 -10.09
N GLU A 343 -8.57 28.19 -9.33
CA GLU A 343 -8.54 29.62 -9.69
C GLU A 343 -7.48 29.92 -10.76
N SER A 344 -6.49 29.04 -10.88
CA SER A 344 -5.35 29.20 -11.76
C SER A 344 -4.94 27.89 -12.41
N PHE A 345 -4.43 27.99 -13.62
CA PHE A 345 -3.72 26.90 -14.25
C PHE A 345 -2.41 26.60 -13.50
N GLU A 346 -2.12 25.32 -13.29
CA GLU A 346 -0.84 24.86 -12.74
C GLU A 346 -0.38 23.58 -13.45
N LEU A 347 0.89 23.52 -13.83
CA LEU A 347 1.57 22.30 -14.21
C LEU A 347 2.39 21.83 -13.02
N HIS A 348 2.21 20.57 -12.61
CA HIS A 348 2.96 19.96 -11.51
C HIS A 348 4.26 19.35 -12.02
N GLN A 349 5.21 19.12 -11.09
CA GLN A 349 6.42 18.38 -11.45
C GLN A 349 6.05 16.93 -11.76
N ASN A 350 6.57 16.42 -12.88
CA ASN A 350 6.39 15.02 -13.26
C ASN A 350 6.95 14.08 -12.19
N TYR A 351 6.27 12.96 -11.98
CA TYR A 351 6.67 11.95 -11.01
C TYR A 351 6.53 10.54 -11.62
N PRO A 352 7.53 9.66 -11.47
CA PRO A 352 8.87 9.93 -10.90
C PRO A 352 9.70 10.91 -11.75
N ASN A 353 10.73 11.52 -11.16
CA ASN A 353 11.73 12.34 -11.88
C ASN A 353 13.07 12.38 -11.11
N PRO A 354 14.15 11.72 -11.59
CA PRO A 354 14.27 11.03 -12.87
C PRO A 354 13.33 9.82 -13.03
N PHE A 355 13.03 9.41 -14.26
CA PHE A 355 12.09 8.32 -14.55
C PHE A 355 12.66 7.29 -15.53
N ASN A 356 12.15 6.06 -15.52
CA ASN A 356 12.50 4.99 -16.46
C ASN A 356 11.36 3.97 -16.65
N PRO A 357 10.80 3.80 -17.87
CA PRO A 357 10.61 4.79 -18.92
C PRO A 357 9.30 5.58 -18.74
N ILE A 358 8.54 5.36 -17.65
CA ILE A 358 7.21 5.94 -17.45
C ILE A 358 7.24 7.05 -16.40
N THR A 359 6.54 8.16 -16.67
CA THR A 359 6.31 9.26 -15.73
C THR A 359 4.92 9.86 -15.93
N SER A 360 4.31 10.37 -14.87
CA SER A 360 3.01 11.05 -14.87
C SER A 360 3.19 12.56 -14.89
N LEU A 361 2.47 13.24 -15.79
CA LEU A 361 2.38 14.69 -15.88
C LEU A 361 1.02 15.14 -15.35
N ASN A 362 1.01 15.80 -14.20
CA ASN A 362 -0.19 16.28 -13.53
C ASN A 362 -0.39 17.78 -13.79
N TYR A 363 -1.62 18.23 -14.01
CA TYR A 363 -1.94 19.64 -14.26
C TYR A 363 -3.37 20.02 -13.85
N ASP A 364 -3.54 21.28 -13.46
CA ASP A 364 -4.79 21.88 -13.01
C ASP A 364 -5.39 22.78 -14.08
N LEU A 365 -6.70 22.61 -14.31
CA LEU A 365 -7.46 23.36 -15.31
C LEU A 365 -8.61 24.14 -14.64
N PRO A 366 -8.57 25.50 -14.60
CA PRO A 366 -9.57 26.34 -13.94
C PRO A 366 -10.94 26.39 -14.64
N GLU A 367 -10.97 26.15 -15.95
CA GLU A 367 -12.16 26.17 -16.79
C GLU A 367 -11.98 25.25 -18.00
N ASP A 368 -13.08 24.75 -18.56
CA ASP A 368 -13.04 23.93 -19.77
C ASP A 368 -12.27 24.66 -20.88
N GLY A 369 -11.30 23.97 -21.48
CA GLY A 369 -10.36 24.64 -22.38
C GLY A 369 -9.65 23.69 -23.32
N LEU A 370 -9.11 24.24 -24.41
CA LEU A 370 -8.19 23.51 -25.27
C LEU A 370 -6.84 23.41 -24.56
N VAL A 371 -6.41 22.17 -24.30
CA VAL A 371 -5.13 21.86 -23.67
C VAL A 371 -4.22 21.21 -24.70
N ASN A 372 -2.98 21.70 -24.76
CA ASN A 372 -1.89 21.08 -25.49
C ASN A 372 -0.75 20.76 -24.53
N ILE A 373 -0.37 19.50 -24.42
CA ILE A 373 0.82 19.07 -23.68
C ILE A 373 1.80 18.47 -24.67
N THR A 374 2.94 19.11 -24.81
CA THR A 374 3.99 18.70 -25.75
C THR A 374 5.32 18.57 -25.05
N ILE A 375 6.03 17.49 -25.37
CA ILE A 375 7.35 17.15 -24.91
C ILE A 375 8.37 17.59 -25.96
N TYR A 376 9.46 18.18 -25.49
CA TYR A 376 10.57 18.68 -26.28
C TYR A 376 11.88 18.08 -25.79
N ASP A 377 12.83 17.93 -26.70
CA ASP A 377 14.23 17.71 -26.32
C ASP A 377 14.93 19.03 -25.97
N MET A 378 16.20 18.95 -25.55
CA MET A 378 17.00 20.13 -25.21
C MET A 378 17.31 21.08 -26.38
N MET A 379 17.06 20.65 -27.61
CA MET A 379 17.16 21.49 -28.81
C MET A 379 15.83 22.20 -29.14
N GLY A 380 14.78 21.98 -28.33
CA GLY A 380 13.44 22.52 -28.55
C GLY A 380 12.66 21.80 -29.65
N ARG A 381 13.12 20.61 -30.08
CA ARG A 381 12.38 19.81 -31.08
C ARG A 381 11.27 19.03 -30.39
N VAL A 382 10.10 19.01 -31.00
CA VAL A 382 8.96 18.23 -30.51
C VAL A 382 9.29 16.74 -30.56
N VAL A 383 9.19 16.08 -29.42
CA VAL A 383 9.36 14.64 -29.25
C VAL A 383 8.01 13.93 -29.31
N LYS A 384 7.07 14.36 -28.48
CA LYS A 384 5.72 13.78 -28.41
C LYS A 384 4.68 14.82 -28.01
N THR A 385 3.50 14.79 -28.61
CA THR A 385 2.34 15.53 -28.12
C THR A 385 1.42 14.55 -27.39
N LEU A 386 1.26 14.74 -26.08
CA LEU A 386 0.48 13.83 -25.23
C LEU A 386 -1.00 14.18 -25.20
N VAL A 387 -1.29 15.48 -25.18
CA VAL A 387 -2.65 16.01 -25.17
C VAL A 387 -2.75 17.09 -26.25
N ASN A 388 -3.80 17.05 -27.05
CA ASN A 388 -4.11 18.10 -28.02
C ASN A 388 -5.62 18.12 -28.29
N GLY A 389 -6.38 18.72 -27.37
CA GLY A 389 -7.84 18.75 -27.48
C GLY A 389 -8.52 19.43 -26.30
N SER A 390 -9.84 19.50 -26.36
CA SER A 390 -10.66 20.04 -25.27
C SER A 390 -10.57 19.14 -24.04
N GLN A 391 -10.38 19.76 -22.88
CA GLN A 391 -10.40 19.12 -21.57
C GLN A 391 -11.42 19.85 -20.69
N THR A 392 -12.14 19.11 -19.85
CA THR A 392 -13.00 19.71 -18.82
C THR A 392 -12.18 20.23 -17.66
N ALA A 393 -12.65 21.28 -16.98
CA ALA A 393 -12.05 21.83 -15.79
C ALA A 393 -11.79 20.74 -14.72
N GLY A 394 -10.79 20.96 -13.87
CA GLY A 394 -10.37 20.01 -12.84
C GLY A 394 -8.89 19.63 -12.95
N PHE A 395 -8.45 18.82 -11.99
CA PHE A 395 -7.15 18.16 -12.02
C PHE A 395 -7.12 17.10 -13.12
N LYS A 396 -5.98 16.97 -13.81
CA LYS A 396 -5.75 16.02 -14.90
C LYS A 396 -4.38 15.36 -14.75
N SER A 397 -4.29 14.10 -15.16
CA SER A 397 -3.04 13.35 -15.23
C SER A 397 -2.88 12.73 -16.62
N VAL A 398 -1.66 12.78 -17.16
CA VAL A 398 -1.31 12.10 -18.41
C VAL A 398 0.08 11.46 -18.30
N GLN A 399 0.20 10.21 -18.71
CA GLN A 399 1.47 9.48 -18.65
C GLN A 399 2.29 9.64 -19.94
N TRP A 400 3.62 9.66 -19.77
CA TRP A 400 4.58 9.51 -20.85
C TRP A 400 5.47 8.30 -20.63
N ASN A 401 5.53 7.43 -21.64
CA ASN A 401 6.32 6.20 -21.64
C ASN A 401 7.64 6.32 -22.42
N ALA A 402 8.28 7.49 -22.40
CA ALA A 402 9.55 7.76 -23.09
C ALA A 402 9.57 7.41 -24.60
N THR A 403 8.45 7.61 -25.30
CA THR A 403 8.38 7.42 -26.77
C THR A 403 8.17 8.73 -27.52
N ASN A 404 8.49 8.76 -28.81
CA ASN A 404 8.16 9.87 -29.71
C ASN A 404 6.75 9.73 -30.33
N ASN A 405 6.35 10.65 -31.21
CA ASN A 405 5.05 10.61 -31.91
C ASN A 405 4.82 9.39 -32.83
N ILE A 406 5.87 8.65 -33.19
CA ILE A 406 5.76 7.39 -33.96
C ILE A 406 5.95 6.16 -33.05
N ASN A 407 5.81 6.35 -31.73
CA ASN A 407 5.93 5.33 -30.69
C ASN A 407 7.29 4.63 -30.60
N GLU A 408 8.36 5.25 -31.09
CA GLU A 408 9.72 4.75 -30.89
C GLU A 408 10.31 5.28 -29.58
N PRO A 409 11.04 4.46 -28.81
CA PRO A 409 11.72 4.89 -27.59
C PRO A 409 12.71 6.03 -27.87
N VAL A 410 12.79 7.00 -26.97
CA VAL A 410 13.76 8.09 -27.04
C VAL A 410 14.98 7.80 -26.16
N SER A 411 16.09 8.49 -26.42
CA SER A 411 17.34 8.27 -25.66
C SER A 411 17.25 8.85 -24.25
N ALA A 412 17.90 8.22 -23.27
CA ALA A 412 18.06 8.80 -21.94
C ALA A 412 18.67 10.22 -22.01
N GLY A 413 18.22 11.09 -21.12
CA GLY A 413 18.61 12.51 -21.14
C GLY A 413 17.56 13.44 -20.54
N LEU A 414 17.85 14.73 -20.65
CA LEU A 414 16.97 15.79 -20.19
C LEU A 414 15.93 16.12 -21.26
N TYR A 415 14.67 16.24 -20.84
CA TYR A 415 13.54 16.66 -21.67
C TYR A 415 12.80 17.81 -21.00
N LEU A 416 12.05 18.56 -21.80
CA LEU A 416 11.13 19.59 -21.34
C LEU A 416 9.72 19.17 -21.71
N TYR A 417 8.74 19.45 -20.85
CA TYR A 417 7.32 19.35 -21.21
C TYR A 417 6.67 20.69 -20.95
N THR A 418 5.84 21.10 -21.91
CA THR A 418 5.11 22.36 -21.88
C THR A 418 3.63 22.06 -21.96
N ILE A 419 2.86 22.66 -21.06
CA ILE A 419 1.41 22.77 -21.19
C ILE A 419 1.07 24.14 -21.77
N GLN A 420 0.12 24.17 -22.70
CA GLN A 420 -0.56 25.36 -23.16
C GLN A 420 -2.07 25.17 -22.98
N ALA A 421 -2.71 26.07 -22.25
CA ALA A 421 -4.15 26.08 -22.06
C ALA A 421 -4.66 27.52 -22.11
N GLY A 422 -5.30 27.90 -23.22
CA GLY A 422 -5.60 29.32 -23.52
C GLY A 422 -4.33 30.17 -23.57
N GLU A 423 -4.29 31.22 -22.75
CA GLU A 423 -3.12 32.13 -22.60
C GLU A 423 -2.07 31.60 -21.61
N PHE A 424 -2.37 30.55 -20.85
CA PHE A 424 -1.43 29.97 -19.90
C PHE A 424 -0.42 29.06 -20.60
N ILE A 425 0.87 29.29 -20.33
CA ILE A 425 1.97 28.46 -20.79
C ILE A 425 2.92 28.23 -19.62
N GLN A 426 3.18 26.96 -19.30
CA GLN A 426 4.18 26.57 -18.31
C GLN A 426 5.03 25.43 -18.84
N THR A 427 6.33 25.51 -18.58
CA THR A 427 7.31 24.49 -18.97
C THR A 427 8.05 23.99 -17.75
N LYS A 428 8.23 22.67 -17.67
CA LYS A 428 9.07 22.01 -16.67
C LYS A 428 10.03 21.03 -17.31
N LYS A 429 11.04 20.63 -16.54
CA LYS A 429 12.09 19.70 -16.97
C LYS A 429 11.88 18.31 -16.36
N MET A 430 12.26 17.27 -17.10
CA MET A 430 12.23 15.88 -16.66
C MET A 430 13.47 15.14 -17.15
N VAL A 431 13.93 14.15 -16.39
CA VAL A 431 15.16 13.39 -16.68
C VAL A 431 14.79 11.93 -16.93
N LEU A 432 14.99 11.46 -18.15
CA LEU A 432 14.84 10.05 -18.52
C LEU A 432 16.15 9.31 -18.23
N LEU A 433 16.08 8.26 -17.42
CA LEU A 433 17.15 7.29 -17.22
C LEU A 433 17.00 6.12 -18.21
N LYS A 434 18.03 5.29 -18.32
CA LYS A 434 18.05 4.10 -19.16
C LYS A 434 18.04 2.86 -18.29
#